data_AF-A0A0W1AFC5-F1
#
_entry.id   AF-A0A0W1AFC5-F1
#
_cell.length_a   1.000
_cell.length_b   1.000
_cell.length_c   1.000
_cell.angle_alpha   90.00
_cell.angle_beta   90.00
_cell.angle_gamma   90.00
#
_symmetry.space_group_name_H-M   'P 1'
#
loop_
_entity.id
_entity.type
_entity.pdbx_description
1 polymer ?
#
loop_
_entity_poly.entity_id
_entity_poly.type
_entity_poly.pdbx_seq_one_letter_code
_entity_poly.pdbx_strand_id
1 'polypeptide(L)'
;MGRDSLGKSLLFACGDNHSGQLGLGHQNHQSSLQRLEIPKDINSLEGVVAGAQHTIVFGRDSKGKSLLFVCGRNSFGELGLGHQNIQSSLQRLEIPEALNSLEGVVAGAFHTLVFGCDSKGKPTLFACGYNDYGQLGLGHQNNESSLTVIQKPVICDSEKYRLKMAIEHHIQTLSNESSWFGLKKSPQDKIKILKQLCENLEQVDNANSKQKLRETMSTFLNEHEQTIKEHRHPFRKWCFFSPESPTHTETFLTEKMNSLNT
;
A
#
# COMPACT_ATOMS: atom_id res chain seq x y z
N MET A 1 0.56 -16.08 2.01
CA MET A 1 0.48 -16.84 0.74
C MET A 1 1.46 -18.00 0.81
N GLY A 2 1.19 -19.10 0.11
CA GLY A 2 2.09 -20.26 -0.03
C GLY A 2 2.10 -20.78 -1.46
N ARG A 3 2.76 -21.92 -1.71
CA ARG A 3 2.64 -22.68 -2.97
C ARG A 3 2.31 -24.13 -2.64
N ASP A 4 1.54 -24.80 -3.49
CA ASP A 4 1.32 -26.24 -3.39
C ASP A 4 2.48 -27.03 -4.02
N SER A 5 2.38 -28.36 -3.98
CA SER A 5 3.38 -29.29 -4.55
C SER A 5 3.55 -29.16 -6.07
N LEU A 6 2.62 -28.48 -6.76
CA LEU A 6 2.67 -28.20 -8.19
C LEU A 6 3.15 -26.76 -8.47
N GLY A 7 3.55 -26.01 -7.44
CA GLY A 7 4.05 -24.65 -7.55
C GLY A 7 2.96 -23.58 -7.71
N LYS A 8 1.68 -23.96 -7.63
CA LYS A 8 0.55 -23.03 -7.73
C LYS A 8 0.39 -22.25 -6.43
N SER A 9 0.12 -20.96 -6.53
CA SER A 9 -0.09 -20.10 -5.37
C SER A 9 -1.26 -20.59 -4.52
N LEU A 10 -1.11 -20.47 -3.20
CA LEU A 10 -2.13 -20.73 -2.20
C LEU A 10 -2.40 -19.45 -1.41
N LEU A 11 -3.69 -19.16 -1.24
CA LEU A 11 -4.16 -18.05 -0.42
C LEU A 11 -4.95 -18.60 0.76
N PHE A 12 -4.68 -18.05 1.94
CA PHE A 12 -5.35 -18.43 3.17
C PHE A 12 -5.81 -17.16 3.90
N ALA A 13 -6.94 -17.26 4.58
CA ALA A 13 -7.54 -16.16 5.33
C ALA A 13 -8.06 -16.68 6.68
N CYS A 14 -7.97 -15.86 7.72
CA CYS A 14 -8.55 -16.11 9.04
C CYS A 14 -8.80 -14.80 9.76
N GLY A 15 -9.58 -14.84 10.84
CA GLY A 15 -9.88 -13.71 11.71
C GLY A 15 -11.31 -13.21 11.55
N ASP A 16 -11.47 -11.89 11.66
CA ASP A 16 -12.76 -11.23 11.51
C ASP A 16 -13.32 -11.37 10.09
N ASN A 17 -14.62 -11.61 9.98
CA ASN A 17 -15.29 -11.84 8.71
C ASN A 17 -16.73 -11.29 8.68
N HIS A 18 -17.13 -10.42 9.62
CA HIS A 18 -18.53 -9.94 9.65
C HIS A 18 -18.94 -9.23 8.35
N SER A 19 -17.98 -8.64 7.64
CA SER A 19 -18.21 -7.99 6.34
C SER A 19 -17.92 -8.91 5.16
N GLY A 20 -17.53 -10.17 5.39
CA GLY A 20 -17.10 -11.06 4.31
C GLY A 20 -15.69 -10.79 3.80
N GLN A 21 -14.86 -10.05 4.56
CA GLN A 21 -13.51 -9.63 4.16
C GLN A 21 -12.52 -10.78 3.96
N LEU A 22 -12.87 -12.00 4.39
CA LEU A 22 -12.06 -13.20 4.11
C LEU A 22 -12.34 -13.79 2.72
N GLY A 23 -13.40 -13.37 2.02
CA GLY A 23 -13.71 -13.84 0.66
C GLY A 23 -14.23 -15.27 0.53
N LEU A 24 -14.64 -15.90 1.65
CA LEU A 24 -15.01 -17.32 1.73
C LEU A 24 -16.46 -17.63 1.30
N GLY A 25 -17.20 -16.65 0.80
CA GLY A 25 -18.62 -16.78 0.41
C GLY A 25 -19.61 -16.64 1.56
N HIS A 26 -19.13 -16.41 2.79
CA HIS A 26 -19.97 -16.20 3.97
C HIS A 26 -19.36 -15.13 4.90
N GLN A 27 -20.12 -14.73 5.94
CA GLN A 27 -19.71 -13.71 6.92
C GLN A 27 -19.31 -14.28 8.30
N ASN A 28 -19.12 -15.60 8.41
CA ASN A 28 -18.70 -16.25 9.65
C ASN A 28 -17.19 -16.04 9.90
N HIS A 29 -16.83 -15.58 11.10
CA HIS A 29 -15.44 -15.46 11.57
C HIS A 29 -14.71 -16.81 11.50
N GLN A 30 -13.38 -16.78 11.34
CA GLN A 30 -12.57 -17.98 11.22
C GLN A 30 -11.41 -17.94 12.20
N SER A 31 -11.39 -18.86 13.17
CA SER A 31 -10.31 -18.98 14.15
C SER A 31 -9.11 -19.80 13.64
N SER A 32 -9.23 -20.43 12.48
CA SER A 32 -8.19 -21.22 11.81
C SER A 32 -8.00 -20.75 10.37
N LEU A 33 -6.82 -21.03 9.81
CA LEU A 33 -6.50 -20.70 8.42
C LEU A 33 -7.44 -21.45 7.47
N GLN A 34 -8.29 -20.70 6.78
CA GLN A 34 -9.16 -21.21 5.74
C GLN A 34 -8.51 -20.99 4.38
N ARG A 35 -8.58 -22.00 3.51
CA ARG A 35 -8.12 -21.87 2.14
C ARG A 35 -9.09 -20.99 1.37
N LEU A 36 -8.59 -19.90 0.81
CA LEU A 36 -9.33 -19.06 -0.12
C LEU A 36 -9.01 -19.51 -1.54
N GLU A 37 -10.04 -19.77 -2.34
CA GLU A 37 -9.86 -20.11 -3.74
C GLU A 37 -9.41 -18.87 -4.52
N ILE A 38 -8.23 -18.98 -5.14
CA ILE A 38 -7.74 -17.94 -6.06
C ILE A 38 -8.59 -18.02 -7.34
N PRO A 39 -9.15 -16.90 -7.82
CA PRO A 39 -9.88 -16.83 -9.07
C PRO A 39 -9.11 -17.49 -10.21
N LYS A 40 -9.80 -18.28 -11.04
CA LYS A 40 -9.18 -19.08 -12.12
C LYS A 40 -8.45 -18.22 -13.16
N ASP A 41 -8.86 -16.96 -13.29
CA ASP A 41 -8.27 -15.98 -14.21
C ASP A 41 -6.87 -15.53 -13.75
N ILE A 42 -6.52 -15.67 -12.48
CA ILE A 42 -5.20 -15.32 -11.96
C ILE A 42 -4.25 -16.50 -12.19
N ASN A 43 -3.34 -16.33 -13.13
CA ASN A 43 -2.23 -17.25 -13.40
C ASN A 43 -1.03 -16.98 -12.50
N SER A 44 -0.74 -15.70 -12.23
CA SER A 44 0.36 -15.28 -11.35
C SER A 44 -0.20 -14.38 -10.26
N LEU A 45 -0.32 -14.91 -9.05
CA LEU A 45 -0.75 -14.13 -7.89
C LEU A 45 0.40 -13.21 -7.44
N GLU A 46 0.16 -11.90 -7.43
CA GLU A 46 1.19 -10.91 -7.11
C GLU A 46 1.08 -10.38 -5.68
N GLY A 47 -0.13 -10.26 -5.14
CA GLY A 47 -0.28 -9.80 -3.76
C GLY A 47 -1.72 -9.73 -3.27
N VAL A 48 -1.83 -9.40 -1.99
CA VAL A 48 -3.07 -9.17 -1.27
C VAL A 48 -2.89 -7.95 -0.36
N VAL A 49 -3.88 -7.06 -0.35
CA VAL A 49 -3.94 -5.87 0.50
C VAL A 49 -5.23 -5.93 1.30
N ALA A 50 -5.16 -5.63 2.59
CA ALA A 50 -6.33 -5.57 3.46
C ALA A 50 -6.52 -4.15 3.98
N GLY A 51 -7.73 -3.62 3.83
CA GLY A 51 -8.20 -2.47 4.59
C GLY A 51 -8.76 -2.89 5.95
N ALA A 52 -9.56 -2.05 6.60
CA ALA A 52 -10.11 -2.41 7.91
C ALA A 52 -11.11 -3.58 7.81
N GLN A 53 -11.93 -3.59 6.76
CA GLN A 53 -13.03 -4.55 6.58
C GLN A 53 -13.21 -4.97 5.11
N HIS A 54 -12.20 -4.77 4.27
CA HIS A 54 -12.22 -5.21 2.87
C HIS A 54 -10.82 -5.71 2.46
N THR A 55 -10.79 -6.55 1.43
CA THR A 55 -9.57 -7.18 0.92
C THR A 55 -9.51 -7.02 -0.58
N ILE A 56 -8.33 -6.67 -1.09
CA ILE A 56 -8.01 -6.68 -2.51
C ILE A 56 -6.96 -7.75 -2.78
N VAL A 57 -7.20 -8.59 -3.78
CA VAL A 57 -6.29 -9.59 -4.31
C VAL A 57 -5.91 -9.19 -5.72
N PHE A 58 -4.62 -9.17 -6.03
CA PHE A 58 -4.17 -8.77 -7.37
C PHE A 58 -3.13 -9.74 -7.93
N GLY A 59 -3.12 -9.84 -9.25
CA GLY A 59 -2.24 -10.72 -9.98
C GLY A 59 -2.30 -10.46 -11.48
N ARG A 60 -1.80 -11.42 -12.25
CA ARG A 60 -1.82 -11.39 -13.71
C ARG A 60 -2.50 -12.60 -14.31
N ASP A 61 -3.16 -12.39 -15.43
CA ASP A 61 -3.63 -13.47 -16.30
C ASP A 61 -2.47 -14.15 -17.06
N SER A 62 -2.79 -15.15 -17.88
CA SER A 62 -1.82 -15.90 -18.69
C SER A 62 -1.12 -15.04 -19.77
N LYS A 63 -1.64 -13.86 -20.09
CA LYS A 63 -1.08 -12.91 -21.04
C LYS A 63 -0.32 -11.76 -20.36
N GLY A 64 -0.22 -11.77 -19.03
CA GLY A 64 0.45 -10.74 -18.25
C GLY A 64 -0.41 -9.50 -17.95
N LYS A 65 -1.71 -9.51 -18.30
CA LYS A 65 -2.64 -8.42 -17.98
C LYS A 65 -2.96 -8.45 -16.48
N SER A 66 -2.90 -7.29 -15.84
CA SER A 66 -3.24 -7.15 -14.42
C SER A 66 -4.72 -7.41 -14.17
N LEU A 67 -5.00 -8.10 -13.06
CA LEU A 67 -6.34 -8.43 -12.59
C LEU A 67 -6.47 -8.01 -11.12
N LEU A 68 -7.59 -7.38 -10.78
CA LEU A 68 -7.97 -7.04 -9.41
C LEU A 68 -9.23 -7.81 -9.01
N PHE A 69 -9.21 -8.35 -7.81
CA PHE A 69 -10.38 -8.95 -7.17
C PHE A 69 -10.55 -8.38 -5.78
N VAL A 70 -11.79 -8.18 -5.35
CA VAL A 70 -12.13 -7.46 -4.12
C VAL A 70 -13.23 -8.20 -3.36
N CYS A 71 -13.19 -8.17 -2.03
CA CYS A 71 -14.26 -8.66 -1.17
C CYS A 71 -14.31 -7.87 0.15
N GLY A 72 -15.39 -8.06 0.89
CA GLY A 72 -15.63 -7.45 2.20
C GLY A 72 -16.66 -6.33 2.16
N ARG A 73 -16.48 -5.39 3.08
CA ARG A 73 -17.31 -4.20 3.27
C ARG A 73 -17.28 -3.32 2.03
N ASN A 74 -18.45 -2.80 1.68
CA ASN A 74 -18.60 -1.92 0.53
C ASN A 74 -19.60 -0.78 0.78
N SER A 75 -19.92 -0.48 2.04
CA SER A 75 -20.97 0.50 2.40
C SER A 75 -20.70 1.92 1.88
N PHE A 76 -19.44 2.25 1.60
CA PHE A 76 -19.01 3.52 1.02
C PHE A 76 -18.51 3.38 -0.42
N GLY A 77 -18.54 2.18 -1.00
CA GLY A 77 -17.99 1.92 -2.32
C GLY A 77 -16.52 1.53 -2.33
N GLU A 78 -15.98 1.07 -1.20
CA GLU A 78 -14.57 0.70 -1.01
C GLU A 78 -14.06 -0.34 -2.01
N LEU A 79 -14.96 -1.16 -2.56
CA LEU A 79 -14.63 -2.20 -3.53
C LEU A 79 -14.56 -1.68 -4.98
N GLY A 80 -15.05 -0.47 -5.28
CA GLY A 80 -15.00 0.11 -6.63
C GLY A 80 -15.91 -0.56 -7.67
N LEU A 81 -16.89 -1.37 -7.25
CA LEU A 81 -17.75 -2.19 -8.11
C LEU A 81 -18.94 -1.44 -8.75
N GLY A 82 -19.05 -0.12 -8.57
CA GLY A 82 -20.18 0.69 -9.03
C GLY A 82 -21.45 0.58 -8.17
N HIS A 83 -21.36 -0.08 -7.02
CA HIS A 83 -22.46 -0.20 -6.06
C HIS A 83 -21.91 -0.29 -4.62
N GLN A 84 -22.80 -0.30 -3.61
CA GLN A 84 -22.44 -0.30 -2.18
C GLN A 84 -22.76 -1.62 -1.44
N ASN A 85 -23.06 -2.69 -2.18
CA ASN A 85 -23.36 -4.00 -1.59
C ASN A 85 -22.10 -4.71 -1.12
N ILE A 86 -22.13 -5.23 0.12
CA ILE A 86 -21.11 -6.10 0.71
C ILE A 86 -20.88 -7.34 -0.18
N GLN A 87 -19.63 -7.79 -0.28
CA GLN A 87 -19.25 -8.96 -1.08
C GLN A 87 -18.53 -9.99 -0.22
N SER A 88 -19.17 -11.14 0.05
CA SER A 88 -18.54 -12.22 0.82
C SER A 88 -17.62 -13.13 0.00
N SER A 89 -17.66 -13.03 -1.33
CA SER A 89 -16.78 -13.73 -2.27
C SER A 89 -15.96 -12.73 -3.08
N LEU A 90 -14.78 -13.14 -3.53
CA LEU A 90 -13.95 -12.33 -4.44
C LEU A 90 -14.73 -11.97 -5.72
N GLN A 91 -14.93 -10.67 -5.93
CA GLN A 91 -15.51 -10.10 -7.14
C GLN A 91 -14.44 -9.47 -7.99
N ARG A 92 -14.57 -9.60 -9.32
CA ARG A 92 -13.65 -8.96 -10.26
C ARG A 92 -13.88 -7.44 -10.25
N LEU A 93 -12.80 -6.69 -10.02
CA LEU A 93 -12.77 -5.24 -10.16
C LEU A 93 -12.13 -4.89 -11.50
N GLU A 94 -12.89 -4.26 -12.39
CA GLU A 94 -12.38 -3.83 -13.68
C GLU A 94 -11.39 -2.67 -13.50
N ILE A 95 -10.19 -2.84 -14.05
CA ILE A 95 -9.16 -1.82 -14.07
C ILE A 95 -9.52 -0.83 -15.21
N PRO A 96 -9.61 0.49 -14.93
CA PRO A 96 -9.90 1.48 -15.96
C PRO A 96 -8.91 1.42 -17.12
N GLU A 97 -9.37 1.57 -18.37
CA GLU A 97 -8.52 1.53 -19.57
C GLU A 97 -7.42 2.60 -19.57
N ALA A 98 -7.67 3.71 -18.87
CA ALA A 98 -6.68 4.77 -18.67
C ALA A 98 -5.48 4.35 -17.81
N LEU A 99 -5.54 3.19 -17.14
CA LEU A 99 -4.43 2.57 -16.44
C LEU A 99 -3.85 1.42 -17.29
N ASN A 100 -2.81 1.72 -18.06
CA ASN A 100 -2.17 0.76 -18.95
C ASN A 100 -1.27 -0.22 -18.19
N SER A 101 -0.60 0.24 -17.14
CA SER A 101 0.14 -0.61 -16.21
C SER A 101 -0.37 -0.43 -14.78
N LEU A 102 -0.60 -1.54 -14.08
CA LEU A 102 -0.81 -1.53 -12.63
C LEU A 102 0.54 -1.67 -11.94
N GLU A 103 0.89 -0.70 -11.12
CA GLU A 103 2.09 -0.74 -10.27
C GLU A 103 1.75 -1.11 -8.82
N GLY A 104 0.55 -0.80 -8.35
CA GLY A 104 0.13 -1.21 -7.02
C GLY A 104 -1.28 -0.81 -6.64
N VAL A 105 -1.69 -1.34 -5.48
CA VAL A 105 -2.97 -1.09 -4.84
C VAL A 105 -2.70 -0.78 -3.37
N VAL A 106 -3.44 0.17 -2.80
CA VAL A 106 -3.40 0.51 -1.38
C VAL A 106 -4.83 0.48 -0.84
N ALA A 107 -5.02 -0.11 0.33
CA ALA A 107 -6.26 -0.08 1.07
C ALA A 107 -6.08 0.78 2.33
N GLY A 108 -6.84 1.86 2.41
CA GLY A 108 -7.06 2.57 3.67
C GLY A 108 -8.07 1.83 4.56
N ALA A 109 -8.47 2.44 5.67
CA ALA A 109 -9.49 1.86 6.54
C ALA A 109 -10.81 1.61 5.76
N PHE A 110 -11.23 2.58 4.95
CA PHE A 110 -12.49 2.58 4.22
C PHE A 110 -12.38 3.14 2.79
N HIS A 111 -11.22 3.05 2.15
CA HIS A 111 -11.03 3.49 0.77
C HIS A 111 -9.95 2.66 0.08
N THR A 112 -9.98 2.62 -1.25
CA THR A 112 -9.00 1.91 -2.07
C THR A 112 -8.37 2.86 -3.07
N LEU A 113 -7.05 2.77 -3.24
CA LEU A 113 -6.28 3.48 -4.23
C LEU A 113 -5.62 2.48 -5.19
N VAL A 114 -5.66 2.79 -6.48
CA VAL A 114 -5.06 1.98 -7.54
C VAL A 114 -4.17 2.87 -8.39
N PHE A 115 -2.90 2.51 -8.58
CA PHE A 115 -1.94 3.36 -9.28
C PHE A 115 -1.04 2.60 -10.24
N GLY A 116 -0.47 3.36 -11.17
CA GLY A 116 0.48 2.90 -12.17
C GLY A 116 0.59 3.93 -13.28
N CYS A 117 0.72 3.52 -14.54
CA CYS A 117 0.93 4.44 -15.65
C CYS A 117 -0.14 4.32 -16.74
N ASP A 118 -0.44 5.43 -17.43
CA ASP A 118 -1.22 5.46 -18.66
C ASP A 118 -0.42 4.92 -19.86
N SER A 119 -1.05 4.93 -21.04
CA SER A 119 -0.42 4.45 -22.29
C SER A 119 0.77 5.28 -22.76
N LYS A 120 0.97 6.48 -22.20
CA LYS A 120 2.12 7.37 -22.48
C LYS A 120 3.20 7.26 -21.40
N GLY A 121 3.04 6.36 -20.42
CA GLY A 121 3.94 6.23 -19.29
C GLY A 121 3.79 7.32 -18.23
N LYS A 122 2.71 8.13 -18.30
CA LYS A 122 2.43 9.14 -17.29
C LYS A 122 1.76 8.44 -16.09
N PRO A 123 2.14 8.78 -14.85
CA PRO A 123 1.51 8.19 -13.68
C PRO A 123 0.05 8.60 -13.56
N THR A 124 -0.77 7.62 -13.21
CA THR A 124 -2.21 7.74 -13.04
C THR A 124 -2.61 7.09 -11.74
N LEU A 125 -3.51 7.76 -11.02
CA LEU A 125 -4.02 7.33 -9.72
C LEU A 125 -5.55 7.35 -9.76
N PHE A 126 -6.15 6.26 -9.29
CA PHE A 126 -7.58 6.08 -9.13
C PHE A 126 -7.91 5.85 -7.66
N ALA A 127 -9.09 6.29 -7.24
CA ALA A 127 -9.57 6.13 -5.89
C ALA A 127 -11.06 5.76 -5.85
N CYS A 128 -11.47 4.99 -4.85
CA CYS A 128 -12.87 4.73 -4.51
C CYS A 128 -13.06 4.54 -3.00
N GLY A 129 -14.30 4.64 -2.53
CA GLY A 129 -14.71 4.42 -1.14
C GLY A 129 -15.08 5.69 -0.40
N TYR A 130 -14.87 5.66 0.92
CA TYR A 130 -15.23 6.72 1.85
C TYR A 130 -14.45 8.01 1.59
N ASN A 131 -15.12 9.16 1.58
CA ASN A 131 -14.55 10.43 1.17
C ASN A 131 -15.01 11.66 1.98
N ASP A 132 -15.72 11.50 3.10
CA ASP A 132 -16.24 12.67 3.86
C ASP A 132 -15.15 13.69 4.27
N TYR A 133 -13.89 13.25 4.43
CA TYR A 133 -12.76 14.13 4.75
C TYR A 133 -11.84 14.43 3.55
N GLY A 134 -12.24 14.04 2.33
CA GLY A 134 -11.46 14.27 1.12
C GLY A 134 -10.33 13.25 0.89
N GLN A 135 -10.35 12.09 1.55
CA GLN A 135 -9.30 11.07 1.40
C GLN A 135 -9.14 10.51 -0.03
N LEU A 136 -10.13 10.66 -0.91
CA LEU A 136 -9.99 10.28 -2.32
C LEU A 136 -9.27 11.35 -3.17
N GLY A 137 -9.05 12.56 -2.66
CA GLY A 137 -8.29 13.60 -3.36
C GLY A 137 -8.98 14.19 -4.61
N LEU A 138 -10.28 13.97 -4.79
CA LEU A 138 -11.04 14.34 -5.99
C LEU A 138 -11.49 15.81 -6.06
N GLY A 139 -11.20 16.60 -5.02
CA GLY A 139 -11.67 17.99 -4.92
C GLY A 139 -13.11 18.13 -4.43
N HIS A 140 -13.72 17.04 -3.98
CA HIS A 140 -15.01 17.00 -3.28
C HIS A 140 -14.98 15.93 -2.18
N GLN A 141 -16.03 15.89 -1.35
CA GLN A 141 -16.18 14.98 -0.21
C GLN A 141 -17.21 13.85 -0.42
N ASN A 142 -17.77 13.74 -1.63
CA ASN A 142 -18.69 12.64 -1.95
C ASN A 142 -17.94 11.30 -2.05
N ASN A 143 -18.51 10.24 -1.47
CA ASN A 143 -18.03 8.86 -1.63
C ASN A 143 -18.11 8.42 -3.09
N GLU A 144 -17.18 7.58 -3.53
CA GLU A 144 -17.14 7.07 -4.90
C GLU A 144 -17.25 5.54 -4.90
N SER A 145 -18.27 4.99 -5.55
CA SER A 145 -18.44 3.53 -5.67
C SER A 145 -17.71 2.91 -6.85
N SER A 146 -17.09 3.71 -7.71
CA SER A 146 -16.29 3.28 -8.85
C SER A 146 -14.90 3.86 -8.74
N LEU A 147 -13.92 3.23 -9.41
CA LEU A 147 -12.57 3.79 -9.51
C LEU A 147 -12.60 5.10 -10.30
N THR A 148 -12.40 6.23 -9.60
CA THR A 148 -12.43 7.57 -10.18
C THR A 148 -11.02 8.13 -10.27
N VAL A 149 -10.67 8.70 -11.42
CA VAL A 149 -9.34 9.25 -11.69
C VAL A 149 -9.09 10.53 -10.89
N ILE A 150 -7.92 10.64 -10.27
CA ILE A 150 -7.48 11.86 -9.61
C ILE A 150 -6.82 12.77 -10.66
N GLN A 151 -7.50 13.87 -11.00
CA GLN A 151 -7.15 14.76 -12.12
C GLN A 151 -5.93 15.68 -11.87
N LYS A 152 -5.55 15.93 -10.60
CA LYS A 152 -4.43 16.83 -10.30
C LYS A 152 -3.11 16.22 -10.78
N PRO A 153 -2.17 17.04 -11.30
CA PRO A 153 -0.92 16.53 -11.83
C PRO A 153 -0.18 15.79 -10.72
N VAL A 154 -0.13 14.47 -10.84
CA VAL A 154 0.90 13.66 -10.22
C VAL A 154 2.20 14.09 -10.91
N ILE A 155 2.90 15.06 -10.34
CA ILE A 155 4.26 15.41 -10.77
C ILE A 155 5.14 14.24 -10.33
N CYS A 156 5.32 13.25 -11.20
CA CYS A 156 6.30 12.20 -10.99
C CYS A 156 7.67 12.69 -11.40
N ASP A 157 8.42 13.16 -10.42
CA ASP A 157 9.73 12.54 -10.24
C ASP A 157 9.49 11.25 -9.44
N SER A 158 9.54 10.13 -10.16
CA SER A 158 9.08 8.79 -9.73
C SER A 158 9.67 8.30 -8.40
N GLU A 159 10.83 8.82 -8.00
CA GLU A 159 11.47 8.48 -6.72
C GLU A 159 10.98 9.31 -5.53
N LYS A 160 10.68 10.59 -5.76
CA LYS A 160 10.32 11.55 -4.70
C LYS A 160 8.93 11.24 -4.14
N TYR A 161 8.01 10.78 -4.99
CA TYR A 161 6.64 10.47 -4.61
C TYR A 161 6.49 9.08 -3.95
N ARG A 162 7.29 8.08 -4.36
CA ARG A 162 7.36 6.78 -3.67
C ARG A 162 7.81 6.95 -2.23
N LEU A 163 8.84 7.78 -2.03
CA LEU A 163 9.34 8.13 -0.72
C LEU A 163 8.32 8.93 0.11
N LYS A 164 7.65 9.93 -0.50
CA LYS A 164 6.62 10.73 0.15
C LYS A 164 5.41 9.91 0.58
N MET A 165 4.85 9.07 -0.30
CA MET A 165 3.71 8.20 0.00
C MET A 165 4.06 7.17 1.09
N ALA A 166 5.24 6.56 1.02
CA ALA A 166 5.70 5.63 2.05
C ALA A 166 5.84 6.33 3.41
N ILE A 167 6.42 7.54 3.44
CA ILE A 167 6.60 8.34 4.66
C ILE A 167 5.26 8.84 5.20
N GLU A 168 4.35 9.35 4.36
CA GLU A 168 3.03 9.84 4.78
C GLU A 168 2.14 8.71 5.33
N HIS A 169 2.18 7.54 4.69
CA HIS A 169 1.53 6.33 5.20
C HIS A 169 2.16 5.87 6.54
N HIS A 170 3.49 5.96 6.68
CA HIS A 170 4.20 5.66 7.93
C HIS A 170 3.85 6.67 9.04
N ILE A 171 3.71 7.96 8.71
CA ILE A 171 3.28 9.02 9.62
C ILE A 171 1.85 8.75 10.13
N GLN A 172 0.94 8.36 9.24
CA GLN A 172 -0.44 8.01 9.62
C GLN A 172 -0.49 6.77 10.52
N THR A 173 0.29 5.75 10.21
CA THR A 173 0.39 4.53 11.04
C THR A 173 1.06 4.78 12.40
N LEU A 174 2.05 5.67 12.47
CA LEU A 174 2.69 6.12 13.72
C LEU A 174 1.80 7.06 14.55
N SER A 175 0.84 7.76 13.94
CA SER A 175 -0.09 8.65 14.63
C SER A 175 -1.30 7.95 15.23
N ASN A 176 -1.59 6.72 14.82
CA ASN A 176 -2.63 5.89 15.41
C ASN A 176 -2.09 5.20 16.67
N GLU A 177 -2.57 5.62 17.84
CA GLU A 177 -2.13 5.17 19.17
C GLU A 177 -2.30 3.65 19.45
N SER A 178 -2.84 2.89 18.51
CA SER A 178 -3.08 1.45 18.65
C SER A 178 -1.99 0.56 18.05
N SER A 179 -0.87 1.10 17.56
CA SER A 179 0.26 0.31 17.04
C SER A 179 1.36 0.13 18.09
N TRP A 180 1.45 -1.10 18.61
CA TRP A 180 2.48 -1.57 19.52
C TRP A 180 3.87 -1.38 18.87
N PHE A 181 4.79 -0.61 19.48
CA PHE A 181 6.24 -0.88 19.59
C PHE A 181 6.95 0.27 20.34
N GLY A 182 7.72 -0.10 21.37
CA GLY A 182 8.40 0.84 22.27
C GLY A 182 9.65 1.47 21.66
N LEU A 183 9.74 2.81 21.75
CA LEU A 183 10.98 3.60 21.73
C LEU A 183 10.77 4.92 22.51
N LYS A 184 11.85 5.43 23.13
CA LYS A 184 11.92 6.53 24.12
C LYS A 184 11.75 7.98 23.60
N LYS A 185 11.17 8.21 22.42
CA LYS A 185 10.84 9.56 21.92
C LYS A 185 9.38 9.63 21.48
N SER A 186 8.73 10.76 21.70
CA SER A 186 7.29 10.90 21.46
C SER A 186 6.96 10.71 19.97
N PRO A 187 5.78 10.18 19.62
CA PRO A 187 5.32 10.11 18.23
C PRO A 187 5.43 11.45 17.48
N GLN A 188 5.25 12.56 18.19
CA GLN A 188 5.33 13.92 17.68
C GLN A 188 6.75 14.30 17.23
N ASP A 189 7.79 13.85 17.95
CA ASP A 189 9.19 14.08 17.59
C ASP A 189 9.58 13.32 16.32
N LYS A 190 9.08 12.08 16.16
CA LYS A 190 9.32 11.25 14.97
C LYS A 190 8.64 11.86 13.73
N ILE A 191 7.41 12.34 13.88
CA ILE A 191 6.67 13.05 12.82
C ILE A 191 7.40 14.34 12.42
N LYS A 192 7.99 15.06 13.38
CA LYS A 192 8.76 16.29 13.12
C LYS A 192 10.03 16.02 12.31
N ILE A 193 10.77 14.96 12.65
CA ILE A 193 11.98 14.54 11.92
C ILE A 193 11.63 14.13 10.49
N LEU A 194 10.57 13.34 10.30
CA LEU A 194 10.14 12.87 8.98
C LEU A 194 9.63 14.02 8.09
N LYS A 195 8.87 14.97 8.65
CA LYS A 195 8.46 16.18 7.94
C LYS A 195 9.65 17.03 7.50
N GLN A 196 10.61 17.24 8.39
CA GLN A 196 11.84 17.97 8.07
C GLN A 196 12.65 17.28 6.95
N LEU A 197 12.66 15.94 6.91
CA LEU A 197 13.34 15.16 5.88
C LEU A 197 12.67 15.34 4.51
N CYS A 198 11.34 15.34 4.45
CA CYS A 198 10.56 15.65 3.25
C CYS A 198 10.81 17.08 2.75
N GLU A 199 10.79 18.08 3.64
CA GLU A 199 11.07 19.48 3.30
C GLU A 199 12.50 19.67 2.76
N ASN A 200 13.47 19.00 3.38
CA ASN A 200 14.86 19.07 2.95
C ASN A 200 15.09 18.41 1.58
N LEU A 201 14.40 17.30 1.28
CA LEU A 201 14.41 16.64 -0.03
C LEU A 201 13.78 17.51 -1.14
N GLU A 202 12.88 18.42 -0.77
CA GLU A 202 12.26 19.36 -1.71
C GLU A 202 13.17 20.53 -2.11
N GLN A 203 14.25 20.80 -1.35
CA GLN A 203 15.11 21.98 -1.50
C GLN A 203 16.57 21.67 -1.91
N VAL A 204 16.86 20.46 -2.40
CA VAL A 204 18.24 20.00 -2.66
C VAL A 204 18.79 20.51 -3.99
N ASP A 205 19.25 21.75 -4.04
CA ASP A 205 19.96 22.32 -5.21
C ASP A 205 21.44 22.66 -4.92
N ASN A 206 21.94 22.52 -3.68
CA ASN A 206 23.33 22.83 -3.33
C ASN A 206 24.01 21.76 -2.45
N ALA A 207 25.35 21.74 -2.49
CA ALA A 207 26.18 20.70 -1.87
C ALA A 207 26.08 20.64 -0.34
N ASN A 208 25.81 21.78 0.31
CA ASN A 208 25.71 21.86 1.77
C ASN A 208 24.37 21.25 2.26
N SER A 209 23.29 21.47 1.50
CA SER A 209 22.00 20.81 1.73
C SER A 209 22.06 19.31 1.48
N LYS A 210 22.80 18.86 0.44
CA LYS A 210 23.08 17.43 0.21
C LYS A 210 23.77 16.79 1.41
N GLN A 211 24.79 17.44 1.99
CA GLN A 211 25.50 16.94 3.16
C GLN A 211 24.61 16.86 4.42
N LYS A 212 23.85 17.91 4.71
CA LYS A 212 22.94 17.94 5.87
C LYS A 212 21.83 16.90 5.77
N LEU A 213 21.33 16.65 4.56
CA LEU A 213 20.37 15.59 4.29
C LEU A 213 20.99 14.20 4.55
N ARG A 214 22.23 13.95 4.12
CA ARG A 214 22.95 12.70 4.43
C ARG A 214 23.10 12.46 5.92
N GLU A 215 23.54 13.46 6.66
CA GLU A 215 23.72 13.37 8.13
C GLU A 215 22.39 13.03 8.82
N THR A 216 21.30 13.62 8.34
CA THR A 216 19.94 13.35 8.85
C THR A 216 19.46 11.94 8.50
N MET A 217 19.63 11.49 7.24
CA MET A 217 19.29 10.13 6.81
C MET A 217 20.12 9.07 7.55
N SER A 218 21.41 9.33 7.77
CA SER A 218 22.32 8.43 8.51
C SER A 218 21.92 8.34 9.98
N THR A 219 21.55 9.47 10.60
CA THR A 219 21.04 9.49 11.97
C THR A 219 19.74 8.70 12.09
N PHE A 220 18.82 8.86 11.14
CA PHE A 220 17.56 8.10 11.11
C PHE A 220 17.80 6.59 10.97
N LEU A 221 18.67 6.17 10.04
CA LEU A 221 19.03 4.76 9.89
C LEU A 221 19.66 4.17 11.15
N ASN A 222 20.54 4.93 11.82
CA ASN A 222 21.15 4.50 13.09
C ASN A 222 20.13 4.42 14.23
N GLU A 223 19.23 5.40 14.35
CA GLU A 223 18.18 5.38 15.38
C GLU A 223 17.20 4.21 15.20
N HIS A 224 17.00 3.75 13.96
CA HIS A 224 16.09 2.65 13.61
C HIS A 224 16.80 1.32 13.30
N GLU A 225 18.12 1.24 13.46
CA GLU A 225 18.95 0.08 13.11
C GLU A 225 18.49 -1.20 13.81
N GLN A 226 18.12 -1.10 15.10
CA GLN A 226 17.63 -2.23 15.89
C GLN A 226 16.27 -2.73 15.38
N THR A 227 15.36 -1.82 15.03
CA THR A 227 14.07 -2.17 14.42
C THR A 227 14.28 -2.85 13.06
N ILE A 228 15.20 -2.35 12.24
CA ILE A 228 15.56 -2.94 10.96
C ILE A 228 16.15 -4.35 11.15
N LYS A 229 17.06 -4.54 12.12
CA LYS A 229 17.63 -5.85 12.48
C LYS A 229 16.58 -6.84 12.98
N GLU A 230 15.62 -6.40 13.80
CA GLU A 230 14.53 -7.23 14.29
C GLU A 230 13.57 -7.68 13.19
N HIS A 231 13.41 -6.88 12.12
CA HIS A 231 12.62 -7.25 10.94
C HIS A 231 13.39 -8.07 9.90
N ARG A 232 14.73 -8.21 10.02
CA ARG A 232 15.53 -9.18 9.25
C ARG A 232 15.31 -10.63 9.69
N HIS A 233 14.69 -10.87 10.85
CA HIS A 233 14.46 -12.21 11.37
C HIS A 233 13.39 -12.96 10.54
N PRO A 234 13.62 -14.24 10.15
CA PRO A 234 12.75 -14.97 9.21
C PRO A 234 11.27 -15.09 9.63
N PHE A 235 11.00 -15.04 10.93
CA PHE A 235 9.67 -15.18 11.52
C PHE A 235 8.81 -13.92 11.47
N ARG A 236 9.36 -12.76 11.09
CA ARG A 236 8.61 -11.48 11.00
C ARG A 236 8.52 -10.91 9.58
N LYS A 237 8.62 -11.76 8.56
CA LYS A 237 8.26 -11.43 7.16
C LYS A 237 6.75 -11.21 6.92
N TRP A 238 5.93 -11.18 7.97
CA TRP A 238 4.45 -11.26 7.87
C TRP A 238 3.70 -9.94 8.07
N CYS A 239 4.41 -8.84 8.30
CA CYS A 239 3.84 -7.51 8.19
C CYS A 239 4.58 -6.82 7.05
N PHE A 240 3.85 -6.20 6.11
CA PHE A 240 4.39 -5.48 4.95
C PHE A 240 4.85 -6.37 3.78
N PHE A 241 3.89 -6.82 2.97
CA PHE A 241 4.18 -7.07 1.55
C PHE A 241 3.95 -5.78 0.74
N SER A 242 4.83 -4.81 1.01
CA SER A 242 5.36 -3.93 -0.04
C SER A 242 6.50 -4.72 -0.71
N PRO A 243 6.84 -4.52 -1.99
CA PRO A 243 8.09 -5.03 -2.55
C PRO A 243 9.34 -4.54 -1.79
N GLU A 244 9.18 -3.62 -0.83
CA GLU A 244 10.25 -3.09 0.00
C GLU A 244 10.08 -3.51 1.46
N SER A 245 10.73 -4.60 1.85
CA SER A 245 11.04 -4.91 3.25
C SER A 245 11.87 -3.77 3.87
N PRO A 246 11.98 -3.64 5.21
CA PRO A 246 12.88 -2.66 5.83
C PRO A 246 14.34 -2.77 5.36
N THR A 247 14.75 -3.94 4.85
CA THR A 247 16.02 -4.12 4.13
C THR A 247 16.09 -3.38 2.80
N HIS A 248 14.97 -3.22 2.08
CA HIS A 248 14.90 -2.43 0.85
C HIS A 248 14.86 -0.92 1.14
N THR A 249 14.15 -0.46 2.18
CA THR A 249 14.21 0.94 2.61
C THR A 249 15.63 1.31 3.07
N GLU A 250 16.31 0.41 3.78
CA GLU A 250 17.72 0.57 4.16
C GLU A 250 18.65 0.57 2.95
N THR A 251 18.52 -0.40 2.03
CA THR A 251 19.29 -0.45 0.78
C THR A 251 19.07 0.82 -0.05
N PHE A 252 17.81 1.24 -0.23
CA PHE A 252 17.43 2.42 -1.00
C PHE A 252 17.95 3.73 -0.38
N LEU A 253 17.79 3.92 0.94
CA LEU A 253 18.35 5.09 1.63
C LEU A 253 19.88 5.11 1.54
N THR A 254 20.52 3.94 1.61
CA THR A 254 21.98 3.79 1.44
C THR A 254 22.43 4.12 0.01
N GLU A 255 21.74 3.62 -1.00
CA GLU A 255 21.97 3.94 -2.40
C GLU A 255 21.76 5.43 -2.69
N LYS A 256 20.75 6.06 -2.09
CA LYS A 256 20.49 7.49 -2.25
C LYS A 256 21.52 8.37 -1.55
N MET A 257 21.99 7.97 -0.36
CA MET A 257 23.13 8.63 0.29
C MET A 257 24.39 8.56 -0.57
N ASN A 258 24.60 7.43 -1.26
CA ASN A 258 25.71 7.24 -2.19
C ASN A 258 25.55 8.07 -3.48
N SER A 259 24.34 8.18 -4.04
CA SER A 259 24.09 8.97 -5.26
C SER A 259 24.22 10.48 -5.05
N LEU A 260 24.08 10.95 -3.81
CA LEU A 260 24.34 12.35 -3.48
C LEU A 260 25.84 12.70 -3.60
N ASN A 261 26.76 11.71 -3.61
CA ASN A 261 28.24 11.88 -3.68
C ASN A 261 28.76 12.30 -5.06
N THR A 262 27.91 12.25 -6.08
CA THR A 262 28.13 12.80 -7.41
C THR A 262 27.40 14.13 -7.58
#